data_AF-R7U253-F1
#
_entry.id   AF-R7U253-F1
#
_cell.length_a   1.000
_cell.length_b   1.000
_cell.length_c   1.000
_cell.angle_alpha   90.00
_cell.angle_beta   90.00
_cell.angle_gamma   90.00
#
_symmetry.space_group_name_H-M   'P 1'
#
loop_
_entity.id
_entity.type
_entity.pdbx_description
1 polymer ?
#
loop_
_entity_poly.entity_id
_entity_poly.type
_entity_poly.pdbx_seq_one_letter_code
_entity_poly.pdbx_strand_id
1 'polypeptide(L)'
;MKVSICFIVVALVVCIEVMTSHAANLSRSKRGFRMGAADRFSHGFGKRGGDFNSLIDGESDMVMSDEDLTEIIRADARLAQTFVKRFIDTDGDGFVSRQELFEA
;
A
#
# COMPACT_ATOMS: atom_id res chain seq x y z
N MET A 1 -8.26 -49.27 -46.94
CA MET A 1 -8.82 -49.12 -45.58
C MET A 1 -7.81 -49.44 -44.47
N LYS A 2 -7.10 -50.58 -44.52
CA LYS A 2 -6.11 -50.98 -43.49
C LYS A 2 -4.98 -49.95 -43.26
N VAL A 3 -4.42 -49.39 -44.33
CA VAL A 3 -3.36 -48.35 -44.23
C VAL A 3 -3.87 -47.08 -43.55
N SER A 4 -5.10 -46.66 -43.87
CA SER A 4 -5.74 -45.49 -43.23
C SER A 4 -5.95 -45.72 -41.72
N ILE A 5 -6.34 -46.94 -41.33
CA ILE A 5 -6.48 -47.31 -39.91
C ILE A 5 -5.12 -47.23 -39.20
N CYS A 6 -4.03 -47.71 -39.82
CA CYS A 6 -2.69 -47.59 -39.25
C CYS A 6 -2.28 -46.13 -39.03
N PHE A 7 -2.55 -45.25 -39.99
CA PHE A 7 -2.26 -43.82 -39.84
C PHE A 7 -3.04 -43.18 -38.70
N ILE A 8 -4.33 -43.52 -38.55
CA ILE A 8 -5.16 -43.02 -37.46
C ILE A 8 -4.65 -43.49 -36.10
N VAL A 9 -4.22 -44.76 -35.99
CA VAL A 9 -3.66 -45.30 -34.75
C VAL A 9 -2.34 -44.61 -34.39
N VAL A 10 -1.45 -44.41 -35.36
CA VAL A 10 -0.18 -43.71 -35.13
C VAL A 10 -0.43 -42.25 -34.73
N ALA A 11 -1.35 -41.56 -35.39
CA ALA A 11 -1.72 -40.19 -35.03
C ALA A 11 -2.29 -40.10 -33.61
N LEU A 12 -3.15 -41.05 -33.21
CA LEU A 12 -3.69 -41.11 -31.86
C LEU A 12 -2.61 -41.32 -30.80
N VAL A 13 -1.67 -42.25 -31.02
CA VAL A 13 -0.57 -42.51 -30.08
C VAL A 13 0.29 -41.26 -29.91
N VAL A 14 0.66 -40.59 -31.02
CA VAL A 14 1.45 -39.36 -30.97
C VAL A 14 0.70 -38.24 -30.23
N CYS A 15 -0.60 -38.09 -30.46
CA CYS A 15 -1.41 -37.09 -29.75
C CYS A 15 -1.46 -37.35 -28.24
N ILE A 16 -1.60 -38.60 -27.80
CA ILE A 16 -1.67 -38.96 -26.37
C ILE A 16 -0.35 -38.64 -25.65
N GLU A 17 0.79 -38.99 -26.25
CA GLU A 17 2.13 -38.71 -25.69
C GLU A 17 2.39 -37.20 -25.54
N VAL A 18 2.01 -36.41 -26.56
CA VAL A 18 2.16 -34.95 -26.54
C VAL A 18 1.29 -34.29 -25.46
N MET A 19 0.05 -34.75 -25.28
CA MET A 19 -0.84 -34.21 -24.24
C MET A 19 -0.37 -34.56 -22.83
N THR A 20 0.15 -35.77 -22.62
CA THR A 20 0.69 -36.21 -21.32
C THR A 20 1.92 -35.39 -20.92
N SER A 21 2.77 -35.06 -21.90
CA SER A 21 3.96 -34.21 -21.72
C SER A 21 3.61 -32.76 -21.35
N HIS A 22 2.52 -32.20 -21.89
CA HIS A 22 2.04 -30.87 -21.50
C HIS A 22 1.46 -30.84 -20.09
N ALA A 23 0.74 -31.89 -19.68
CA ALA A 23 0.19 -31.98 -18.33
C ALA A 23 1.28 -32.05 -17.24
N ALA A 24 2.40 -32.73 -17.50
CA ALA A 24 3.53 -32.81 -16.57
C ALA A 24 4.28 -31.47 -16.40
N ASN A 25 4.35 -30.66 -17.45
CA ASN A 25 5.01 -29.34 -17.42
C ASN A 25 4.18 -28.25 -16.70
N LEU A 26 2.90 -28.51 -16.41
CA LEU A 26 2.05 -27.65 -15.58
C LEU A 26 2.21 -27.92 -14.08
N SER A 27 3.29 -28.62 -13.68
CA SER A 27 3.83 -28.62 -12.32
C SER A 27 4.20 -27.20 -11.91
N ARG A 28 3.17 -26.45 -11.54
CA ARG A 28 3.23 -25.23 -10.78
C ARG A 28 4.00 -25.57 -9.52
N SER A 29 5.27 -25.21 -9.49
CA SER A 29 6.01 -25.12 -8.25
C SER A 29 5.16 -24.27 -7.31
N LYS A 30 4.50 -24.92 -6.35
CA LYS A 30 3.95 -24.22 -5.19
C LYS A 30 5.17 -23.61 -4.52
N ARG A 31 5.45 -22.36 -4.87
CA ARG A 31 6.29 -21.47 -4.09
C ARG A 31 5.59 -21.38 -2.74
N GLY A 32 5.91 -22.33 -1.86
CA GLY A 32 5.26 -22.47 -0.57
C GLY A 32 5.34 -21.13 0.16
N PHE A 33 4.37 -20.88 1.03
CA PHE A 33 4.53 -19.84 2.05
C PHE A 33 5.89 -20.09 2.70
N ARG A 34 6.85 -19.20 2.46
CA ARG A 34 8.18 -19.33 3.05
C ARG A 34 7.91 -19.32 4.55
N MET A 35 8.14 -20.45 5.23
CA MET A 35 7.98 -20.56 6.69
C MET A 35 8.83 -19.53 7.46
N GLY A 36 9.74 -18.82 6.78
CA GLY A 36 10.47 -17.67 7.32
C GLY A 36 9.83 -16.29 7.09
N ALA A 37 8.54 -16.18 6.73
CA ALA A 37 7.87 -14.88 6.71
C ALA A 37 7.84 -14.27 8.12
N ALA A 38 7.41 -15.06 9.12
CA ALA A 38 7.42 -14.64 10.52
C ALA A 38 8.84 -14.25 11.00
N ASP A 39 9.86 -14.96 10.52
CA ASP A 39 11.26 -14.71 10.91
C ASP A 39 11.88 -13.48 10.23
N ARG A 40 11.32 -13.04 9.10
CA ARG A 40 11.73 -11.81 8.39
C ARG A 40 10.95 -10.56 8.81
N PHE A 41 9.80 -10.74 9.46
CA PHE A 41 9.02 -9.64 10.04
C PHE A 41 9.29 -9.43 11.54
N SER A 42 9.99 -10.36 12.20
CA SER A 42 10.35 -10.22 13.62
C SER A 42 11.48 -9.20 13.85
N HIS A 43 12.28 -8.87 12.83
CA HIS A 43 13.41 -7.95 12.93
C HIS A 43 13.24 -6.78 11.95
N GLY A 44 12.48 -5.75 12.34
CA GLY A 44 12.75 -4.38 11.84
C GLY A 44 11.60 -3.55 11.26
N PHE A 45 10.33 -3.97 11.33
CA PHE A 45 9.20 -3.10 11.01
C PHE A 45 8.46 -2.70 12.29
N GLY A 46 8.93 -1.68 13.01
CA GLY A 46 8.14 -1.18 14.15
C GLY A 46 8.78 -0.26 15.18
N LYS A 47 9.97 0.32 14.95
CA LYS A 47 10.45 1.40 15.82
C LYS A 47 10.89 2.62 15.02
N ARG A 48 9.93 3.24 14.33
CA ARG A 48 9.98 4.68 14.03
C ARG A 48 9.07 5.46 14.98
N GLY A 49 9.14 5.12 16.27
CA GLY A 49 8.41 5.78 17.36
C GLY A 49 9.30 6.18 18.53
N GLY A 50 10.63 6.13 18.35
CA GLY A 50 11.60 6.43 19.41
C GLY A 50 11.78 7.93 19.68
N ASP A 51 11.60 8.77 18.67
CA ASP A 51 11.92 10.20 18.82
C ASP A 51 10.70 11.07 19.12
N PHE A 52 9.48 10.58 18.85
CA PHE A 52 8.26 11.33 19.17
C PHE A 52 7.77 11.07 20.59
N ASN A 53 7.87 9.83 21.10
CA ASN A 53 7.50 9.52 22.48
C ASN A 53 8.54 10.00 23.50
N SER A 54 9.81 10.16 23.11
CA SER A 54 10.85 10.77 23.96
C SER A 54 10.64 12.27 24.19
N LEU A 55 9.82 12.93 23.35
CA LEU A 55 9.38 14.32 23.56
C LEU A 55 8.10 14.42 24.40
N ILE A 56 7.41 13.29 24.63
CA ILE A 56 6.12 13.21 25.32
C ILE A 56 6.27 12.73 26.78
N ASP A 57 7.42 12.16 27.16
CA ASP A 57 7.71 11.71 28.53
C ASP A 57 8.21 12.84 29.46
N GLY A 58 8.07 14.09 29.01
CA GLY A 58 8.23 15.29 29.83
C GLY A 58 6.86 15.88 30.08
N GLU A 59 6.35 15.68 31.29
CA GLU A 59 5.08 16.20 31.82
C GLU A 59 5.14 17.74 32.00
N SER A 60 5.52 18.48 30.96
CA SER A 60 5.40 19.92 30.86
C SER A 60 4.47 20.21 29.69
N ASP A 61 3.21 20.45 30.01
CA ASP A 61 2.09 20.84 29.16
C ASP A 61 2.36 20.73 27.64
N MET A 62 1.78 19.69 27.04
CA MET A 62 1.71 19.45 25.59
C MET A 62 0.79 20.48 24.90
N VAL A 63 0.82 21.72 25.35
CA VAL A 63 0.01 22.84 24.91
C VAL A 63 0.98 23.87 24.34
N MET A 64 0.84 24.16 23.05
CA MET A 64 1.52 25.29 22.44
C MET A 64 0.67 26.55 22.60
N SER A 65 1.32 27.71 22.70
CA SER A 65 0.61 28.98 22.62
C SER A 65 0.07 29.21 21.21
N ASP A 66 -0.98 30.03 21.10
CA ASP A 66 -1.51 30.45 19.80
C ASP A 66 -0.49 31.31 19.03
N GLU A 67 0.40 32.02 19.73
CA GLU A 67 1.51 32.73 19.11
C GLU A 67 2.52 31.77 18.45
N ASP A 68 2.93 30.71 19.15
CA ASP A 68 3.86 29.71 18.63
C ASP A 68 3.26 28.99 17.41
N LEU A 69 1.97 28.63 17.48
CA LEU A 69 1.26 28.04 16.35
C LEU A 69 1.25 28.99 15.15
N THR A 70 1.00 30.28 15.39
CA THR A 70 1.00 31.31 14.33
C THR A 70 2.38 31.45 13.69
N GLU A 71 3.45 31.40 14.49
CA GLU A 71 4.83 31.46 13.99
C GLU A 71 5.16 30.25 13.10
N ILE A 72 4.77 29.04 13.51
CA ILE A 72 4.96 27.81 12.73
C ILE A 72 4.18 27.87 11.40
N ILE A 73 2.93 28.33 11.44
CA ILE A 73 2.10 28.50 10.22
C ILE A 73 2.71 29.54 9.27
N ARG A 74 3.30 30.62 9.80
CA ARG A 74 4.01 31.62 8.98
C ARG A 74 5.30 31.08 8.38
N ALA A 75 6.01 30.22 9.11
CA ALA A 75 7.28 29.64 8.66
C ALA A 75 7.08 28.61 7.52
N ASP A 76 5.97 27.87 7.49
CA ASP A 76 5.67 26.89 6.45
C ASP A 76 4.34 27.17 5.72
N ALA A 77 4.48 27.65 4.48
CA ALA A 77 3.34 27.91 3.59
C ALA A 77 2.51 26.65 3.27
N ARG A 78 3.08 25.45 3.34
CA ARG A 78 2.34 24.20 3.10
C ARG A 78 1.41 23.88 4.27
N LEU A 79 1.85 24.16 5.48
CA LEU A 79 1.04 23.99 6.68
C LEU A 79 -0.14 24.96 6.65
N ALA A 80 0.10 26.23 6.31
CA ALA A 80 -0.94 27.23 6.13
C ALA A 80 -2.00 26.79 5.09
N GLN A 81 -1.57 26.32 3.92
CA GLN A 81 -2.50 25.83 2.90
C GLN A 81 -3.29 24.61 3.36
N THR A 82 -2.66 23.68 4.08
CA THR A 82 -3.33 22.50 4.62
C THR A 82 -4.34 22.88 5.70
N PHE A 83 -4.01 23.87 6.53
CA PHE A 83 -4.89 24.39 7.56
C PHE A 83 -6.14 25.02 6.95
N VAL A 84 -5.97 25.92 5.98
CA VAL A 84 -7.09 26.54 5.24
C VAL A 84 -7.93 25.47 4.57
N LYS A 85 -7.30 24.53 3.85
CA LYS A 85 -8.01 23.45 3.16
C LYS A 85 -8.79 22.52 4.09
N ARG A 86 -8.33 22.33 5.32
CA ARG A 86 -8.91 21.36 6.25
C ARG A 86 -9.96 21.95 7.16
N PHE A 87 -9.79 23.20 7.57
CA PHE A 87 -10.59 23.83 8.62
C PHE A 87 -11.44 25.00 8.11
N ILE A 88 -11.08 25.64 7.00
CA ILE A 88 -11.78 26.83 6.51
C ILE A 88 -12.53 26.52 5.21
N ASP A 89 -11.88 25.90 4.24
CA ASP A 89 -12.47 25.44 2.97
C ASP A 89 -13.33 24.20 3.25
N THR A 90 -14.62 24.41 3.50
CA THR A 90 -15.55 23.35 3.90
C THR A 90 -16.10 22.58 2.71
N ASP A 91 -16.26 23.26 1.57
CA ASP A 91 -16.79 22.67 0.35
C ASP A 91 -15.69 22.06 -0.55
N GLY A 92 -14.42 22.39 -0.30
CA GLY A 92 -13.25 21.83 -0.97
C GLY A 92 -13.03 22.40 -2.38
N ASP A 93 -13.61 23.57 -2.69
CA ASP A 93 -13.51 24.21 -4.00
C ASP A 93 -12.17 24.94 -4.22
N GLY A 94 -11.37 25.07 -3.17
CA GLY A 94 -10.04 25.71 -3.19
C GLY A 94 -10.09 27.24 -3.10
N PHE A 95 -11.26 27.82 -2.82
CA PHE A 95 -11.47 29.20 -2.46
C PHE A 95 -12.01 29.29 -1.03
N VAL A 96 -11.98 30.49 -0.46
CA VAL A 96 -12.57 30.74 0.87
C VAL A 96 -13.65 31.78 0.67
N SER A 97 -14.91 31.35 0.81
CA SER A 97 -16.05 32.27 0.76
C SER A 97 -16.15 33.11 2.03
N ARG A 98 -16.92 34.19 1.97
CA ARG A 98 -17.17 35.02 3.17
C ARG A 98 -17.93 34.25 4.24
N GLN A 99 -18.88 33.39 3.83
CA GLN A 99 -19.58 32.54 4.78
C GLN A 99 -18.60 31.62 5.50
N GLU A 100 -17.74 30.91 4.77
CA GLU A 100 -16.76 29.99 5.35
C GLU A 100 -15.76 30.66 6.27
N LEU A 101 -15.32 31.88 5.94
CA LEU A 101 -14.39 32.62 6.80
C LEU A 101 -14.98 32.97 8.18
N PHE A 102 -16.30 33.15 8.28
CA PHE A 102 -16.97 33.54 9.52
C PHE A 102 -17.73 32.39 10.21
N GLU A 103 -17.96 31.27 9.51
CA GLU A 103 -18.54 30.05 10.07
C GLU A 103 -17.49 29.02 10.54
N ALA A 104 -16.20 29.20 10.20
CA ALA A 104 -15.08 28.35 10.62
C ALA A 104 -14.72 28.46 12.11
#